data_AF-A0A1X7T5I9-F1
#
_entry.id   AF-A0A1X7T5I9-F1
#
_cell.length_a   1.000
_cell.length_b   1.000
_cell.length_c   1.000
_cell.angle_alpha   90.00
_cell.angle_beta   90.00
_cell.angle_gamma   90.00
#
_symmetry.space_group_name_H-M   'P 1'
#
loop_
_entity.id
_entity.type
_entity.pdbx_description
1 polymer ?
#
loop_
_entity_poly.entity_id
_entity_poly.type
_entity_poly.pdbx_seq_one_letter_code
_entity_poly.pdbx_strand_id
1 'polypeptide(L)'
;WASVKGYVARNNTNYILTSIQQLVPEGFLHTTPDMWKNFCQHVKKIEAQYIEKDGIVEETLDEMVIELGEEDTDNKEDEEKMIDDVDRRIIDTV
;
A
#
# COMPACT_ATOMS: atom_id res chain seq x y z
N TRP A 1 -9.51 -3.93 -10.11
CA TRP A 1 -9.27 -5.07 -11.03
C TRP A 1 -9.73 -6.43 -10.52
N ALA A 2 -9.35 -6.86 -9.31
CA ALA A 2 -9.70 -8.20 -8.81
C ALA A 2 -11.22 -8.49 -8.85
N SER A 3 -12.04 -7.51 -8.45
CA SER A 3 -13.51 -7.63 -8.51
C SER A 3 -14.04 -7.87 -9.93
N VAL A 4 -13.67 -7.02 -10.89
CA VAL A 4 -14.07 -7.14 -12.31
C VAL A 4 -13.61 -8.47 -12.91
N LYS A 5 -12.35 -8.87 -12.69
CA LYS A 5 -11.85 -10.19 -13.15
C LYS A 5 -12.63 -11.35 -12.52
N GLY A 6 -12.95 -11.25 -11.23
CA GLY A 6 -13.77 -12.23 -10.53
C GLY A 6 -15.19 -12.30 -11.07
N TYR A 7 -15.80 -11.17 -11.43
CA TYR A 7 -17.10 -11.14 -12.10
C TYR A 7 -17.05 -11.85 -13.45
N VAL A 8 -16.09 -11.49 -14.30
CA VAL A 8 -15.91 -12.14 -15.61
C VAL A 8 -15.67 -13.64 -15.45
N ALA A 9 -14.80 -14.05 -14.53
CA ALA A 9 -14.49 -15.46 -14.32
C ALA A 9 -15.70 -16.30 -13.87
N ARG A 10 -16.59 -15.74 -13.05
CA ARG A 10 -17.81 -16.44 -12.57
C ARG A 10 -18.91 -16.52 -13.63
N ASN A 11 -18.97 -15.55 -14.53
CA ASN A 11 -20.04 -15.44 -15.52
C ASN A 11 -19.64 -15.93 -16.92
N ASN A 12 -18.34 -16.11 -17.17
CA ASN A 12 -17.83 -16.68 -18.42
C ASN A 12 -17.98 -18.20 -18.43
N THR A 13 -19.21 -18.69 -18.68
CA THR A 13 -19.54 -20.12 -18.69
C THR A 13 -19.22 -20.82 -20.01
N ASN A 14 -19.07 -20.06 -21.10
CA ASN A 14 -18.80 -20.59 -22.44
C ASN A 14 -17.33 -20.49 -22.87
N TYR A 15 -16.49 -19.80 -22.10
CA TYR A 15 -15.05 -19.62 -22.35
C TYR A 15 -14.70 -18.98 -23.71
N ILE A 16 -15.62 -18.21 -24.29
CA ILE A 16 -15.43 -17.56 -25.60
C ILE A 16 -15.00 -16.11 -25.41
N LEU A 17 -14.05 -15.64 -26.23
CA LEU A 17 -13.53 -14.28 -26.17
C LEU A 17 -14.62 -13.21 -26.35
N THR A 18 -15.60 -13.45 -27.22
CA THR A 18 -16.73 -12.53 -27.43
C THR A 18 -17.56 -12.34 -26.17
N SER A 19 -17.74 -13.39 -25.37
CA SER A 19 -18.44 -13.30 -24.07
C SER A 19 -17.60 -12.56 -23.04
N ILE A 20 -16.28 -12.74 -23.04
CA ILE A 20 -15.38 -11.93 -22.19
C ILE A 20 -15.49 -10.44 -22.55
N GLN A 21 -15.53 -10.11 -23.85
CA GLN A 21 -15.67 -8.73 -24.32
C GLN A 21 -16.96 -8.05 -23.83
N GLN A 22 -18.05 -8.81 -23.66
CA GLN A 22 -19.32 -8.33 -23.12
C GLN A 22 -19.32 -8.24 -21.58
N LEU A 23 -18.75 -9.25 -20.91
CA LEU A 23 -18.73 -9.34 -19.45
C LEU A 23 -17.83 -8.31 -18.77
N VAL A 24 -16.79 -7.82 -19.46
CA VAL A 24 -15.86 -6.83 -18.87
C VAL A 24 -16.56 -5.50 -18.57
N PRO A 25 -17.26 -4.84 -19.53
CA PRO A 25 -18.08 -3.66 -19.25
C PRO A 25 -19.11 -3.89 -18.13
N GLU A 26 -19.78 -5.05 -18.12
CA GLU A 26 -20.73 -5.42 -17.07
C GLU A 26 -20.06 -5.50 -15.69
N GLY A 27 -18.86 -6.08 -15.61
CA GLY A 27 -18.11 -6.15 -14.35
C GLY A 27 -17.74 -4.76 -13.81
N PHE A 28 -17.51 -3.78 -14.68
CA PHE A 28 -17.34 -2.39 -14.26
C PHE A 28 -18.65 -1.75 -13.78
N LEU A 29 -19.76 -1.99 -14.47
CA LEU A 29 -21.09 -1.51 -14.05
C LEU A 29 -21.53 -2.13 -12.71
N HIS A 30 -21.16 -3.39 -12.47
CA HIS A 30 -21.40 -4.07 -11.20
C HIS A 30 -20.55 -3.50 -10.05
N THR A 31 -19.45 -2.79 -10.34
CA THR A 31 -18.62 -2.18 -9.32
C THR A 31 -19.27 -0.87 -8.85
N THR A 32 -20.00 -0.93 -7.74
CA THR A 32 -20.73 0.22 -7.21
C THR A 32 -19.80 1.25 -6.53
N PRO A 33 -20.26 2.51 -6.33
CA PRO A 33 -19.52 3.51 -5.57
C PRO A 33 -19.16 3.05 -4.14
N ASP A 34 -20.05 2.31 -3.47
CA ASP A 34 -19.79 1.77 -2.14
C ASP A 34 -18.69 0.71 -2.15
N MET A 35 -18.70 -0.18 -3.16
CA MET A 35 -17.60 -1.14 -3.34
C MET A 35 -16.27 -0.41 -3.56
N TRP A 36 -16.26 0.64 -4.38
CA TRP A 36 -15.08 1.45 -4.62
C TRP A 36 -14.56 2.11 -3.34
N LYS A 37 -15.46 2.73 -2.57
CA LYS A 37 -15.14 3.31 -1.25
C LYS A 37 -14.51 2.27 -0.32
N ASN A 38 -15.07 1.06 -0.27
CA ASN A 38 -14.54 -0.03 0.54
C ASN A 38 -13.15 -0.48 0.05
N PHE A 39 -12.89 -0.50 -1.26
CA PHE A 39 -11.56 -0.79 -1.79
C PHE A 39 -10.53 0.26 -1.36
N CYS A 40 -10.88 1.54 -1.44
CA CYS A 40 -10.00 2.62 -0.96
C CYS A 40 -9.73 2.50 0.55
N GLN A 41 -10.77 2.22 1.35
CA GLN A 41 -10.61 2.02 2.79
C GLN A 41 -9.72 0.81 3.12
N HIS A 42 -9.84 -0.27 2.35
CA HIS A 42 -9.00 -1.45 2.52
C HIS A 42 -7.52 -1.13 2.26
N VAL A 43 -7.21 -0.39 1.21
CA VAL A 43 -5.84 0.05 0.90
C VAL A 43 -5.29 0.93 2.03
N LYS A 44 -6.04 1.94 2.48
CA LYS A 44 -5.64 2.80 3.61
C LYS A 44 -5.34 2.00 4.88
N LYS A 45 -6.15 0.99 5.17
CA LYS A 45 -5.92 0.10 6.31
C LYS A 45 -4.60 -0.67 6.15
N ILE A 46 -4.31 -1.18 4.96
CA ILE A 46 -3.06 -1.88 4.68
C ILE A 46 -1.88 -0.93 4.82
N GLU A 47 -1.96 0.26 4.23
CA GLU A 47 -0.91 1.30 4.34
C GLU A 47 -0.61 1.63 5.81
N ALA A 48 -1.64 1.86 6.63
CA ALA A 48 -1.45 2.11 8.06
C ALA A 48 -0.74 0.94 8.78
N GLN A 49 -1.04 -0.31 8.41
CA GLN A 49 -0.35 -1.48 8.98
C GLN A 49 1.11 -1.58 8.54
N TYR A 50 1.44 -1.14 7.34
CA TYR A 50 2.83 -1.09 6.87
C TYR A 50 3.60 0.02 7.58
N ILE A 51 3.01 1.22 7.69
CA ILE A 51 3.61 2.34 8.42
C ILE A 51 3.88 1.96 9.88
N GLU A 52 2.91 1.35 10.57
CA GLU A 52 3.07 0.90 11.95
C GLU A 52 4.22 -0.11 12.09
N LYS A 53 4.31 -1.07 11.16
CA LYS A 53 5.38 -2.08 11.18
C LYS A 53 6.75 -1.50 10.83
N ASP A 54 6.83 -0.61 9.85
CA ASP A 54 8.08 0.04 9.47
C ASP A 54 8.59 0.93 10.61
N GLY A 55 7.70 1.65 11.31
CA GLY A 55 8.07 2.40 12.51
C GLY A 55 8.60 1.52 13.65
N ILE A 56 8.01 0.33 13.84
CA ILE A 56 8.55 -0.67 14.80
C ILE A 56 9.93 -1.16 14.35
N VAL A 57 10.14 -1.38 13.04
CA VAL A 57 11.44 -1.81 12.52
C VAL A 57 12.50 -0.72 12.72
N GLU A 58 12.20 0.56 12.44
CA GLU A 58 13.13 1.69 12.71
C GLU A 58 13.50 1.76 14.20
N GLU A 59 12.52 1.70 15.11
CA GLU A 59 12.78 1.73 16.56
C GLU A 59 13.65 0.55 17.02
N THR A 60 13.38 -0.67 16.53
CA THR A 60 14.18 -1.85 16.88
C THR A 60 15.57 -1.87 16.26
N LEU A 61 15.78 -1.20 15.12
CA LEU A 61 17.10 -1.06 14.51
C LEU A 61 17.93 0.01 15.24
N ASP A 62 17.32 1.12 15.65
CA ASP A 62 17.97 2.18 16.43
C ASP A 62 18.43 1.69 17.81
N GLU A 63 17.69 0.76 18.43
CA GLU A 63 18.09 0.12 19.70
C GLU A 63 19.24 -0.89 19.52
N MET A 64 19.49 -1.35 18.28
CA MET A 64 20.52 -2.34 17.98
C MET A 64 21.89 -1.67 17.79
N VAL A 65 22.56 -1.33 18.89
CA VAL A 65 23.96 -0.89 18.88
C VAL A 65 24.85 -2.07 18.45
N ILE A 66 25.33 -2.05 17.21
CA ILE A 66 26.33 -3.01 16.72
C ILE A 66 27.69 -2.51 17.20
N GLU A 67 28.18 -3.05 18.31
CA GLU A 67 29.57 -2.86 18.73
C GLU A 67 30.51 -3.57 17.75
N LEU A 68 30.91 -2.86 16.70
CA LEU A 68 32.05 -3.24 15.89
C LEU A 68 33.30 -2.93 16.72
N GLY A 69 34.07 -3.97 17.04
CA GLY A 69 35.26 -3.87 17.89
C GLY A 69 36.12 -2.65 17.56
N GLU A 70 36.50 -1.96 18.64
CA GLU A 70 37.19 -0.67 18.76
C GLU A 70 38.12 -0.27 17.59
N GLU A 71 37.84 0.89 17.00
CA GLU A 71 38.83 1.95 16.73
C GLU A 71 38.13 3.32 16.58
N ASP A 72 38.66 4.32 17.29
CA ASP A 72 38.04 5.59 17.72
C ASP A 72 37.68 6.61 16.61
N THR A 73 36.60 7.40 16.81
CA THR A 73 36.62 8.87 17.08
C THR A 73 35.29 9.54 16.64
N ASP A 74 34.65 10.24 17.59
CA ASP A 74 33.40 11.03 17.49
C ASP A 74 33.42 12.15 16.43
N ASN A 75 32.29 12.34 15.73
CA ASN A 75 31.65 13.66 15.67
C ASN A 75 30.14 13.51 15.34
N LYS A 76 29.29 14.02 16.24
CA LYS A 76 27.83 14.09 16.06
C LYS A 76 27.50 15.28 15.15
N GLU A 77 27.01 15.00 13.96
CA GLU A 77 26.28 15.98 13.17
C GLU A 77 24.80 15.61 13.26
N ASP A 78 24.01 16.53 13.80
CA ASP A 78 22.55 16.39 13.92
C ASP A 78 21.95 16.19 12.52
N GLU A 79 21.54 14.96 12.21
CA GLU A 79 20.77 14.67 11.01
C GLU A 79 19.37 15.28 11.17
N GLU A 80 19.17 16.48 10.62
CA GLU A 80 17.83 16.99 10.34
C GLU A 80 17.11 15.96 9.44
N LYS A 81 16.19 15.19 10.03
CA LYS A 81 15.33 14.26 9.29
C LYS A 81 14.61 15.05 8.19
N MET A 82 15.08 14.94 6.95
CA MET A 82 14.37 15.43 5.78
C MET A 82 13.11 14.59 5.63
N ILE A 83 11.99 15.11 6.13
CA ILE A 83 10.68 14.63 5.74
C ILE A 83 10.56 14.86 4.23
N ASP A 84 10.49 13.79 3.46
CA ASP A 84 10.18 13.87 2.04
C ASP A 84 8.82 14.58 1.90
N ASP A 85 8.78 15.66 1.13
CA ASP A 85 7.60 16.51 0.90
C ASP A 85 6.34 15.72 0.46
N VAL A 86 6.53 14.48 -0.01
CA VAL A 86 5.45 13.55 -0.37
C VAL A 86 4.67 13.09 0.87
N ASP A 87 5.33 12.75 1.97
CA ASP A 87 4.66 12.28 3.19
C ASP A 87 3.88 13.39 3.88
N ARG A 88 4.38 14.63 3.81
CA ARG A 88 3.65 15.80 4.34
C ARG A 88 2.33 16.04 3.59
N ARG A 89 2.33 15.87 2.26
CA ARG A 89 1.10 16.01 1.44
C ARG A 89 0.07 14.93 1.71
N ILE A 90 0.50 13.72 2.08
CA ILE A 90 -0.41 12.62 2.43
C ILE A 90 -1.16 12.94 3.72
N ILE A 91 -0.49 13.57 4.69
CA ILE A 91 -1.09 13.97 5.98
C ILE A 91 -2.03 15.18 5.81
N ASP A 92 -1.65 16.18 5.02
CA ASP A 92 -2.41 17.44 4.88
C ASP A 92 -3.63 17.34 3.92
N THR A 93 -3.81 16.21 3.22
CA THR A 93 -4.91 16.03 2.24
C THR A 93 -6.10 15.22 2.79
N VAL A 94 -6.12 14.87 4.08
CA VAL A 94 -7.26 14.21 4.77
C VAL A 94 -8.00 15.20 5.65
#